data_AF-A0AAW0MB62-F1
#
_entry.id   AF-A0AAW0MB62-F1
#
_cell.length_a   1.000
_cell.length_b   1.000
_cell.length_c   1.000
_cell.angle_alpha   90.00
_cell.angle_beta   90.00
_cell.angle_gamma   90.00
#
_symmetry.space_group_name_H-M   'P 1'
#
loop_
_entity.id
_entity.type
_entity.pdbx_description
1 polymer ?
#
loop_
_entity_poly.entity_id
_entity_poly.type
_entity_poly.pdbx_seq_one_letter_code
_entity_poly.pdbx_strand_id
1 'polypeptide(L)'
;MAYYVINYSKLRIWEDFLNMFFKDIYKPISPVYNLVLAMLWRHPENIEFDKVKVVHYCANGSKPWRYTGEEENMDREDIKLLVKKWWDIYNDESLDYKNTLASVEAKAGVEKNGLKRFLTAVSEAVGHYINASSAA
;
A
#
# COMPACT_ATOMS: atom_id res chain seq x y z
N MET A 1 -7.56 5.96 12.30
CA MET A 1 -6.37 6.43 11.54
C MET A 1 -6.35 5.67 10.23
N ALA A 2 -6.36 6.37 9.09
CA ALA A 2 -6.32 5.75 7.76
C ALA A 2 -4.88 5.34 7.45
N TYR A 3 -4.64 4.03 7.30
CA TYR A 3 -3.36 3.51 6.86
C TYR A 3 -3.41 3.36 5.34
N TYR A 4 -2.54 4.08 4.63
CA TYR A 4 -2.41 3.93 3.18
C TYR A 4 -1.26 2.94 2.93
N VAL A 5 -1.59 1.78 2.36
CA VAL A 5 -0.59 0.82 1.87
C VAL A 5 -0.37 1.09 0.39
N ILE A 6 0.79 1.64 0.03
CA ILE A 6 1.15 1.88 -1.37
C ILE A 6 2.19 0.84 -1.79
N ASN A 7 1.79 -0.06 -2.70
CA ASN A 7 2.65 -1.09 -3.24
C ASN A 7 3.25 -0.66 -4.57
N TYR A 8 4.45 -0.06 -4.54
CA TYR A 8 5.24 0.07 -5.76
C TYR A 8 6.09 -1.20 -5.94
N SER A 9 5.98 -1.79 -7.13
CA SER A 9 6.91 -2.80 -7.62
C SER A 9 7.00 -2.57 -9.12
N LYS A 10 8.19 -2.17 -9.59
CA LYS A 10 8.58 -1.94 -11.01
C LYS A 10 8.59 -0.49 -11.56
N LEU A 11 8.91 0.53 -10.76
CA LEU A 11 9.01 1.92 -11.25
C LEU A 11 10.41 2.56 -11.16
N ARG A 12 11.51 1.81 -11.16
CA ARG A 12 12.86 2.41 -11.10
C ARG A 12 13.10 3.44 -12.21
N ILE A 13 12.67 3.13 -13.45
CA ILE A 13 12.78 4.05 -14.60
C ILE A 13 11.94 5.32 -14.41
N TRP A 14 10.74 5.17 -13.84
CA TRP A 14 9.84 6.30 -13.58
C TRP A 14 10.33 7.16 -12.41
N GLU A 15 10.85 6.54 -11.36
CA GLU A 15 11.47 7.22 -10.23
C GLU A 15 12.67 8.05 -10.70
N ASP A 16 13.56 7.47 -11.49
CA ASP A 16 14.73 8.17 -12.05
C ASP A 16 14.33 9.32 -12.99
N PHE A 17 13.31 9.11 -13.83
CA PHE A 17 12.78 10.16 -14.71
C PHE A 17 12.21 11.34 -13.91
N LEU A 18 11.38 11.06 -12.90
CA LEU A 18 10.79 12.11 -12.05
C LEU A 18 11.88 12.83 -11.24
N ASN A 19 12.88 12.11 -10.75
CA ASN A 19 14.02 12.70 -10.05
C ASN A 19 14.81 13.63 -10.97
N MET A 20 15.07 13.24 -12.22
CA MET A 20 15.71 14.11 -13.21
C MET A 20 14.86 15.35 -13.51
N PHE A 21 13.56 15.17 -13.71
CA PHE A 21 12.64 16.24 -14.08
C PHE A 21 12.45 17.26 -12.95
N PHE A 22 12.34 16.80 -11.70
CA PHE A 22 12.09 17.65 -10.52
C PHE A 22 13.34 17.95 -9.69
N LYS A 23 14.55 17.67 -10.20
CA LYS A 23 15.82 17.81 -9.48
C LYS A 23 15.99 19.15 -8.76
N ASP A 24 15.52 20.24 -9.37
CA ASP A 24 15.73 21.61 -8.88
C ASP A 24 14.71 22.02 -7.79
N ILE A 25 13.62 21.28 -7.63
CA ILE A 25 12.58 21.55 -6.63
C ILE A 25 12.38 20.38 -5.66
N TYR A 26 13.21 19.35 -5.77
CA TYR A 26 13.10 18.14 -4.98
C TYR A 26 13.20 18.42 -3.48
N LYS A 27 12.33 17.79 -2.71
CA LYS A 27 12.38 17.78 -1.25
C LYS A 27 12.30 16.34 -0.75
N PRO A 28 13.21 15.91 0.14
CA PRO A 28 13.19 14.55 0.66
C PRO A 28 11.91 14.33 1.47
N ILE A 29 11.24 13.21 1.20
CA ILE A 29 10.06 12.78 1.95
C ILE A 29 10.56 12.09 3.22
N SER A 30 9.97 12.44 4.37
CA SER A 30 10.30 11.80 5.64
C SER A 30 10.03 10.28 5.57
N PRO A 31 10.91 9.42 6.14
CA PRO A 31 10.70 7.96 6.20
C PRO A 31 9.37 7.56 6.86
N VAL A 32 8.79 8.42 7.69
CA VAL A 32 7.46 8.23 8.28
C VAL A 32 6.36 8.04 7.21
N TYR A 33 6.46 8.74 6.09
CA TYR A 33 5.47 8.72 5.01
C TYR A 33 5.87 7.85 3.83
N ASN A 34 7.08 7.26 3.86
CA ASN A 34 7.58 6.36 2.83
C ASN A 34 8.69 5.50 3.43
N LEU A 35 8.34 4.58 4.34
CA LEU A 35 9.33 3.71 4.95
C LEU A 35 9.79 2.68 3.92
N VAL A 36 10.93 2.95 3.30
CA VAL A 36 11.69 1.96 2.53
C VAL A 36 12.23 0.93 3.50
N LEU A 37 11.78 -0.33 3.41
CA LEU A 37 12.09 -1.35 4.43
C LEU A 37 13.57 -1.51 4.74
N ALA A 38 14.44 -1.37 3.73
CA ALA A 38 15.88 -1.47 3.93
C ALA A 38 16.45 -0.49 4.96
N MET A 39 15.74 0.60 5.27
CA MET A 39 16.12 1.52 6.34
C MET A 39 16.12 0.87 7.72
N LEU A 40 15.28 -0.15 7.96
CA LEU A 40 15.16 -0.84 9.26
C LEU A 40 16.45 -1.56 9.68
N TRP A 41 17.29 -1.94 8.72
CA TRP A 41 18.55 -2.65 9.00
C TRP A 41 19.80 -1.94 8.48
N ARG A 42 19.67 -0.95 7.58
CA ARG A 42 20.80 -0.10 7.17
C ARG A 42 21.00 1.12 8.05
N HIS A 43 19.90 1.71 8.53
CA HIS A 43 19.90 2.94 9.33
C HIS A 43 18.80 2.89 10.41
N PRO A 44 18.79 1.87 11.29
CA PRO A 44 17.77 1.72 12.33
C PRO A 44 17.66 2.94 13.25
N GLU A 45 18.76 3.67 13.46
CA GLU A 45 18.83 4.89 14.27
C GLU A 45 17.97 6.04 13.72
N ASN A 46 17.65 6.02 12.42
CA ASN A 46 16.87 7.05 11.74
C ASN A 46 15.38 6.72 11.65
N ILE A 47 14.95 5.57 12.19
CA ILE A 47 13.58 5.08 12.09
C ILE A 47 12.88 5.06 13.44
N GLU A 48 11.92 5.97 13.60
CA GLU A 48 10.93 5.91 14.67
C GLU A 48 9.74 5.05 14.22
N PHE A 49 9.83 3.73 14.42
CA PHE A 49 8.88 2.75 13.88
C PHE A 49 7.41 3.05 14.23
N ASP A 50 7.13 3.47 15.46
CA ASP A 50 5.75 3.77 15.91
C ASP A 50 5.13 4.99 15.23
N LYS A 51 5.95 5.87 14.64
CA LYS A 51 5.46 7.04 13.91
C LYS A 51 5.15 6.74 12.45
N VAL A 52 5.58 5.59 11.92
CA VAL A 52 5.45 5.22 10.51
C VAL A 52 3.99 5.11 10.11
N LYS A 53 3.64 5.77 9.00
CA LYS A 53 2.27 5.81 8.44
C LYS A 53 2.14 5.00 7.16
N VAL A 54 3.21 4.91 6.38
CA VAL A 54 3.22 4.23 5.07
C VAL A 54 4.48 3.39 4.96
N VAL A 55 4.30 2.12 4.60
CA VAL A 55 5.38 1.15 4.40
C VAL A 55 5.52 0.82 2.94
N HIS A 56 6.75 0.87 2.43
CA HIS A 56 7.10 0.51 1.07
C HIS A 56 7.83 -0.84 1.05
N TYR A 57 7.08 -1.89 0.70
CA TYR A 57 7.58 -3.27 0.56
C TYR A 57 8.43 -3.46 -0.71
N CYS A 58 9.59 -2.81 -0.81
CA CYS A 58 10.44 -2.81 -2.00
C CYS A 58 11.54 -3.90 -1.99
N ALA A 59 11.80 -4.53 -0.85
CA ALA A 59 12.83 -5.55 -0.71
C ALA A 59 12.36 -6.91 -1.27
N ASN A 60 13.29 -7.76 -1.71
CA ASN A 60 12.94 -9.13 -2.11
C ASN A 60 12.33 -9.88 -0.91
N GLY A 61 11.33 -10.74 -1.15
CA GLY A 61 10.60 -11.43 -0.08
C GLY A 61 9.62 -10.57 0.73
N SER A 62 9.74 -9.24 0.67
CA SER A 62 8.97 -8.36 1.57
C SER A 62 7.50 -8.19 1.22
N LYS A 63 7.05 -8.63 0.04
CA LYS A 63 5.65 -8.46 -0.38
C LYS A 63 4.75 -9.29 0.56
N PRO A 64 3.82 -8.69 1.33
CA PRO A 64 3.08 -9.41 2.38
C PRO A 64 2.29 -10.63 1.87
N TRP A 65 1.74 -10.56 0.65
CA TRP A 65 0.99 -11.65 0.02
C TRP A 65 1.86 -12.76 -0.58
N ARG A 66 3.19 -12.61 -0.58
CA ARG A 66 4.18 -13.62 -0.98
C ARG A 66 5.24 -13.84 0.09
N TYR A 67 4.97 -13.41 1.31
CA TYR A 67 5.94 -13.44 2.38
C TYR A 67 6.19 -14.89 2.84
N THR A 68 7.44 -15.34 2.72
CA THR A 68 7.88 -16.67 3.17
C THR A 68 8.69 -16.56 4.47
N GLY A 69 9.38 -15.43 4.67
CA GLY A 69 10.30 -15.22 5.79
C GLY A 69 11.70 -15.79 5.56
N GLU A 70 11.98 -16.35 4.37
CA GLU A 70 13.24 -17.02 4.05
C GLU A 70 14.28 -16.07 3.44
N GLU A 71 13.85 -14.97 2.82
CA GLU A 71 14.76 -14.03 2.19
C GLU A 71 15.53 -13.17 3.22
N GLU A 72 16.62 -12.56 2.76
CA GLU A 72 17.52 -11.78 3.61
C GLU A 72 16.79 -10.69 4.42
N ASN A 73 17.01 -10.69 5.74
CA ASN A 73 16.39 -9.80 6.71
C ASN A 73 14.87 -10.00 6.90
N MET A 74 14.22 -10.93 6.19
CA MET A 74 12.78 -11.17 6.35
C MET A 74 12.43 -11.87 7.67
N ASP A 75 13.39 -12.54 8.30
CA ASP A 75 13.21 -13.23 9.59
C ASP A 75 13.03 -12.29 10.79
N ARG A 76 13.20 -10.97 10.62
CA ARG A 76 13.11 -9.97 11.67
C ARG A 76 11.68 -9.78 12.21
N GLU A 77 11.59 -9.49 13.51
CA GLU A 77 10.31 -9.29 14.21
C GLU A 77 9.55 -8.04 13.76
N ASP A 78 10.25 -6.95 13.43
CA ASP A 78 9.63 -5.74 12.90
C ASP A 78 8.96 -5.98 11.54
N ILE A 79 9.59 -6.78 10.66
CA ILE A 79 9.01 -7.17 9.37
C ILE A 79 7.79 -8.08 9.57
N LYS A 80 7.88 -9.12 10.41
CA LYS A 80 6.74 -9.99 10.73
C LYS A 80 5.55 -9.19 11.24
N LEU A 81 5.79 -8.18 12.07
CA LEU A 81 4.75 -7.29 12.58
C LEU A 81 4.09 -6.47 11.46
N LEU A 82 4.88 -5.94 10.52
CA LEU A 82 4.36 -5.21 9.36
C LEU A 82 3.51 -6.10 8.45
N VAL A 83 3.98 -7.31 8.16
CA VAL A 83 3.26 -8.32 7.37
C VAL A 83 1.95 -8.69 8.06
N LYS A 84 1.97 -8.90 9.38
CA LYS A 84 0.76 -9.15 10.17
C LYS A 84 -0.23 -8.00 10.06
N LYS A 85 0.19 -6.75 10.29
CA LYS A 85 -0.66 -5.56 10.14
C LYS A 85 -1.28 -5.47 8.75
N TRP A 86 -0.53 -5.83 7.71
CA TRP A 86 -1.04 -5.87 6.34
C TRP A 86 -2.16 -6.89 6.18
N TRP A 87 -1.97 -8.11 6.70
CA TRP A 87 -3.00 -9.15 6.66
C TRP A 87 -4.21 -8.84 7.53
N ASP A 88 -4.01 -8.20 8.69
CA ASP A 88 -5.10 -7.73 9.55
C ASP A 88 -6.00 -6.74 8.79
N ILE A 89 -5.41 -5.83 8.01
CA ILE A 89 -6.14 -4.90 7.15
C ILE A 89 -6.81 -5.62 5.96
N TYR A 90 -6.09 -6.53 5.30
CA TYR A 90 -6.62 -7.24 4.13
C TYR A 90 -7.82 -8.12 4.49
N ASN A 91 -7.80 -8.76 5.66
CA ASN A 91 -8.86 -9.63 6.14
C ASN A 91 -9.96 -8.87 6.91
N ASP A 92 -9.87 -7.54 7.03
CA ASP A 92 -10.90 -6.74 7.67
C ASP A 92 -12.14 -6.68 6.76
N GLU A 93 -13.15 -7.49 7.07
CA GLU A 93 -14.42 -7.54 6.34
C GLU A 93 -15.16 -6.21 6.32
N SER A 94 -14.87 -5.28 7.24
CA SER A 94 -15.48 -3.95 7.23
C SER A 94 -14.91 -3.05 6.13
N LEU A 95 -13.73 -3.39 5.62
CA LEU A 95 -13.12 -2.74 4.46
C LEU A 95 -13.49 -3.42 3.14
N ASP A 96 -14.21 -4.55 3.19
CA ASP A 96 -14.74 -5.18 1.99
C ASP A 96 -15.74 -4.25 1.31
N TYR A 97 -15.55 -4.05 0.01
CA TYR A 97 -16.36 -3.14 -0.79
C TYR A 97 -17.84 -3.52 -0.78
N LYS A 98 -18.17 -4.82 -0.86
CA LYS A 98 -19.56 -5.29 -0.90
C LYS A 98 -20.23 -5.09 0.46
N ASN A 99 -19.52 -5.36 1.54
CA ASN A 99 -20.03 -5.16 2.90
C ASN A 99 -20.21 -3.67 3.21
N THR A 100 -19.25 -2.84 2.79
CA THR A 100 -19.34 -1.37 2.91
C THR A 100 -20.54 -0.85 2.12
N LEU A 101 -20.71 -1.32 0.88
CA LEU A 101 -21.84 -0.97 0.03
C LEU A 101 -23.18 -1.32 0.69
N ALA A 102 -23.33 -2.56 1.15
CA ALA A 102 -24.55 -3.02 1.82
C ALA A 102 -24.84 -2.22 3.12
N SER A 103 -23.80 -1.87 3.89
CA SER A 103 -23.93 -1.02 5.08
C SER A 103 -24.43 0.38 4.75
N VAL A 104 -23.92 0.98 3.67
CA VAL A 104 -24.32 2.31 3.23
C VAL A 104 -25.75 2.29 2.65
N GLU A 105 -26.10 1.28 1.86
CA GLU A 105 -27.45 1.08 1.34
C GLU A 105 -28.49 0.87 2.45
N ALA A 106 -28.11 0.16 3.52
CA ALA A 106 -28.96 -0.06 4.69
C ALA A 106 -29.13 1.19 5.58
N LYS A 107 -28.13 2.09 5.62
CA LYS A 107 -28.13 3.31 6.46
C LYS A 107 -28.74 4.53 5.78
N ALA A 108 -28.71 4.61 4.45
CA ALA A 108 -29.11 5.81 3.71
C ALA A 108 -30.51 5.68 3.08
N GLY A 109 -31.53 6.12 3.80
CA GLY A 109 -32.76 6.59 3.18
C GLY A 109 -32.61 8.01 2.63
N VAL A 110 -31.86 8.22 1.52
CA VAL A 110 -31.48 9.50 0.81
C VAL A 110 -29.95 9.72 0.92
N GLU A 111 -29.10 9.92 -0.10
CA GLU A 111 -29.22 10.38 -1.50
C GLU A 111 -28.77 9.30 -2.51
N LYS A 112 -29.71 8.81 -3.33
CA LYS A 112 -29.50 7.66 -4.22
C LYS A 112 -28.73 7.95 -5.53
N ASN A 113 -28.31 9.19 -5.81
CA ASN A 113 -27.79 9.55 -7.14
C ASN A 113 -26.27 9.71 -7.20
N GLY A 114 -25.64 10.39 -6.24
CA GLY A 114 -24.19 10.60 -6.23
C GLY A 114 -23.42 9.32 -5.91
N LEU A 115 -23.84 8.63 -4.85
CA LEU A 115 -23.24 7.37 -4.44
C LEU A 115 -23.44 6.27 -5.49
N LYS A 116 -24.66 6.14 -6.05
CA LYS A 116 -24.92 5.16 -7.10
C LYS A 116 -24.06 5.39 -8.34
N ARG A 117 -23.88 6.65 -8.77
CA ARG A 117 -22.98 6.99 -9.88
C ARG A 117 -21.52 6.63 -9.58
N PHE A 118 -21.05 6.91 -8.37
CA PHE A 118 -19.68 6.55 -7.96
C PHE A 118 -19.49 5.02 -7.94
N LEU A 119 -20.44 4.28 -7.39
CA LEU A 119 -20.39 2.82 -7.32
C LEU A 119 -20.48 2.17 -8.71
N THR A 120 -21.28 2.73 -9.62
CA THR A 120 -21.34 2.30 -11.03
C THR A 120 -19.99 2.50 -11.70
N ALA A 121 -19.39 3.69 -11.57
CA ALA A 121 -18.08 3.99 -12.15
C ALA A 121 -16.97 3.09 -11.60
N VAL A 122 -16.97 2.80 -10.29
CA VAL A 122 -16.01 1.86 -9.67
C VAL A 122 -16.21 0.44 -10.20
N SER A 123 -17.45 -0.03 -10.31
CA SER A 123 -17.75 -1.39 -10.79
C SER A 123 -17.34 -1.58 -12.27
N GLU A 124 -17.52 -0.56 -13.10
CA GLU A 124 -17.04 -0.56 -14.49
C GLU A 124 -15.50 -0.60 -14.57
N ALA A 125 -14.81 0.13 -13.69
CA ALA A 125 -13.35 0.13 -13.63
C ALA A 125 -12.75 -1.21 -13.17
N VAL A 126 -13.44 -1.93 -12.27
CA VAL A 126 -13.01 -3.27 -11.77
C VAL A 126 -13.10 -4.35 -12.86
N GLY A 127 -13.91 -4.15 -13.92
CA GLY A 127 -14.02 -5.09 -15.05
C GLY A 127 -12.83 -5.11 -16.01
N HIS A 128 -11.90 -4.15 -15.89
CA HIS A 128 -10.76 -3.99 -16.79
C HIS A 128 -9.42 -4.31 -16.12
N TYR A 129 -9.31 -5.45 -15.43
CA TYR A 129 -8.00 -5.98 -15.08
C TYR A 129 -7.34 -6.58 -16.32
N ILE A 130 -6.47 -5.79 -16.96
CA ILE A 130 -5.48 -6.34 -17.88
C ILE A 130 -4.42 -7.01 -17.00
N ASN A 131 -4.23 -8.32 -17.12
CA ASN A 131 -3.10 -8.99 -16.51
C ASN A 131 -1.82 -8.32 -17.02
N ALA A 132 -1.14 -7.59 -16.14
CA ALA A 132 0.19 -7.08 -16.43
C ALA A 132 1.11 -8.28 -16.64
N SER A 133 1.82 -8.30 -17.77
CA SER A 133 2.79 -9.33 -18.07
C SER A 133 3.81 -9.41 -16.93
N SER A 134 3.90 -10.60 -16.31
CA SER A 134 4.94 -10.91 -15.36
C SER A 134 6.28 -10.90 -16.09
N ALA A 135 6.97 -9.76 -16.10
CA ALA A 135 8.39 -9.75 -16.44
C ALA A 135 9.14 -10.56 -15.38
N ALA A 136 9.77 -11.64 -15.86
CA ALA A 136 10.67 -12.55 -15.17
C ALA A 136 11.78 -11.83 -14.39
#